data_AF-A0A1I7RVS7-F1
#
_entry.id   AF-A0A1I7RVS7-F1
#
_cell.length_a   1.000
_cell.length_b   1.000
_cell.length_c   1.000
_cell.angle_alpha   90.00
_cell.angle_beta   90.00
_cell.angle_gamma   90.00
#
_symmetry.space_group_name_H-M   'P 1'
#
loop_
_entity.id
_entity.type
_entity.pdbx_description
1 polymer ?
#
loop_
_entity_poly.entity_id
_entity_poly.type
_entity_poly.pdbx_seq_one_letter_code
_entity_poly.pdbx_strand_id
1 'polypeptide(L)'
;MLSRSCYFLLLAFVCKVSAKIGTDHLLASGNVKCGDGVAQSPFKFSVALFSVGTFKTTLCAKADADDSDGSFYLECDDFHMFNAHPRLQILHGCGGNCRRYVKNYEGFVNENLTLVMSETSGDASSECHQPNAATVIPSTKVVNTVSTVV
;
A
#
# COMPACT_ATOMS: atom_id res chain seq x y z
N MET A 1 11.54 51.85 56.86
CA MET A 1 10.68 52.07 55.67
C MET A 1 11.19 51.15 54.57
N LEU A 2 10.36 50.20 54.16
CA LEU A 2 10.66 49.23 53.11
C LEU A 2 10.65 49.90 51.74
N SER A 3 11.63 49.58 50.90
CA SER A 3 11.50 49.67 49.44
C SER A 3 12.20 48.45 48.84
N ARG A 4 11.48 47.33 48.92
CA ARG A 4 11.76 46.10 48.17
C ARG A 4 10.87 46.14 46.92
N SER A 5 11.45 46.50 45.78
CA SER A 5 10.85 46.33 44.45
C SER A 5 11.93 45.65 43.61
N CYS A 6 12.13 44.32 43.63
CA CYS A 6 11.16 43.25 43.38
C CYS A 6 10.46 43.37 42.01
N TYR A 7 11.21 43.62 40.93
CA TYR A 7 10.75 43.34 39.56
C TYR A 7 11.92 42.88 38.66
N PHE A 8 12.76 41.98 39.16
CA PHE A 8 13.58 41.10 38.31
C PHE A 8 12.91 39.73 38.32
N LEU A 9 11.93 39.54 37.43
CA LEU A 9 11.40 38.24 37.03
C LEU A 9 10.40 38.49 35.89
N LEU A 10 10.88 39.09 34.80
CA LEU A 10 10.22 38.90 33.51
C LEU A 10 10.56 37.47 33.12
N LEU A 11 9.61 36.58 33.42
CA LEU A 11 9.65 35.17 33.12
C LEU A 11 10.20 35.00 31.71
N ALA A 12 11.34 34.34 31.62
CA ALA A 12 11.69 33.56 30.46
C ALA A 12 10.55 32.55 30.26
N PHE A 13 9.53 32.96 29.51
CA PHE A 13 8.69 32.06 28.74
C PHE A 13 9.63 31.44 27.71
N VAL A 14 10.48 30.53 28.17
CA VAL A 14 11.00 29.46 27.34
C VAL A 14 9.73 28.71 26.97
N CYS A 15 9.12 29.15 25.88
CA CYS A 15 8.17 28.38 25.14
C CYS A 15 8.96 27.12 24.77
N LYS A 16 8.90 26.11 25.64
CA LYS A 16 9.07 24.73 25.25
C LYS A 16 7.93 24.48 24.28
N VAL A 17 8.10 24.97 23.05
CA VAL A 17 7.58 24.29 21.89
C VAL A 17 8.34 22.97 21.95
N SER A 18 7.80 22.03 22.72
CA SER A 18 7.97 20.63 22.40
C SER A 18 7.52 20.55 20.96
N ALA A 19 8.48 20.68 20.04
CA ALA A 19 8.37 20.10 18.73
C ALA A 19 8.10 18.63 19.05
N LYS A 20 6.81 18.30 19.12
CA LYS A 20 6.36 16.94 18.92
C LYS A 20 6.83 16.69 17.49
N ILE A 21 8.05 16.16 17.36
CA ILE A 21 8.47 15.50 16.15
C ILE A 21 7.57 14.26 16.15
N GLY A 22 6.33 14.47 15.72
CA GLY A 22 5.43 13.38 15.39
C GLY A 22 6.08 12.72 14.20
N THR A 23 6.57 11.51 14.37
CA THR A 23 6.63 10.56 13.27
C THR A 23 5.19 10.42 12.81
N ASP A 24 4.86 11.13 11.73
CA ASP A 24 3.55 11.07 11.11
C ASP A 24 3.47 9.69 10.45
N HIS A 25 2.72 8.80 11.09
CA HIS A 25 2.53 7.44 10.62
C HIS A 25 1.50 7.43 9.49
N LEU A 26 1.83 6.78 8.37
CA LEU A 26 0.92 6.62 7.24
C LEU A 26 0.49 5.15 7.08
N LEU A 27 -0.79 4.92 6.81
CA LEU A 27 -1.37 3.58 6.71
C LEU A 27 -2.25 3.46 5.46
N ALA A 28 -1.91 2.53 4.58
CA ALA A 28 -2.75 2.18 3.44
C ALA A 28 -3.19 0.73 3.56
N SER A 29 -4.49 0.51 3.73
CA SER A 29 -5.08 -0.82 3.79
C SER A 29 -6.23 -0.93 2.81
N GLY A 30 -6.64 -2.14 2.44
CA GLY A 30 -7.78 -2.30 1.54
C GLY A 30 -7.81 -3.62 0.82
N ASN A 31 -8.60 -3.69 -0.25
CA ASN A 31 -8.71 -4.82 -1.15
C ASN A 31 -8.52 -4.37 -2.60
N VAL A 32 -7.77 -5.15 -3.37
CA VAL A 32 -7.58 -4.96 -4.80
C VAL A 32 -8.02 -6.19 -5.58
N LYS A 33 -8.80 -6.01 -6.65
CA LYS A 33 -9.27 -7.11 -7.50
C LYS A 33 -9.43 -6.67 -8.95
N CYS A 34 -9.53 -7.64 -9.87
CA CYS A 34 -9.99 -7.35 -11.22
C CYS A 34 -11.51 -7.08 -11.22
N GLY A 35 -11.96 -6.23 -12.14
CA GLY A 35 -13.38 -5.95 -12.35
C GLY A 35 -14.18 -7.17 -12.82
N ASP A 36 -15.49 -7.14 -12.60
CA ASP A 36 -16.38 -8.22 -13.03
C ASP A 36 -16.34 -8.36 -14.55
N GLY A 37 -16.25 -9.61 -15.04
CA GLY A 37 -16.10 -9.91 -16.46
C GLY A 37 -14.68 -9.71 -17.03
N VAL A 38 -13.73 -9.21 -16.25
CA VAL A 38 -12.32 -9.12 -16.64
C VAL A 38 -11.60 -10.42 -16.24
N ALA A 39 -10.71 -10.90 -17.10
CA ALA A 39 -9.86 -12.04 -16.76
C ALA A 39 -9.05 -11.75 -15.49
N GLN A 40 -9.05 -12.71 -14.57
CA GLN A 40 -8.28 -12.63 -13.33
C GLN A 40 -6.79 -12.41 -13.61
N SER A 41 -6.12 -11.74 -12.69
CA SER A 41 -4.70 -11.46 -12.82
C SER A 41 -3.89 -12.76 -12.80
N PRO A 42 -3.09 -13.08 -13.84
CA PRO A 42 -2.13 -14.19 -13.78
C PRO A 42 -0.90 -13.85 -12.93
N PHE A 43 -0.83 -12.64 -12.37
CA PHE A 43 0.23 -12.13 -11.51
C PHE A 43 -0.33 -11.82 -10.11
N LYS A 44 0.53 -11.83 -9.09
CA LYS A 44 0.16 -11.28 -7.79
C LYS A 44 -0.07 -9.78 -7.91
N PHE A 45 -1.09 -9.27 -7.22
CA PHE A 45 -1.21 -7.83 -7.03
C PHE A 45 -0.10 -7.39 -6.08
N SER A 46 0.79 -6.50 -6.53
CA SER A 46 1.85 -5.95 -5.68
C SER A 46 1.56 -4.49 -5.42
N VAL A 47 1.38 -4.13 -4.15
CA VAL A 47 1.00 -2.78 -3.70
C VAL A 47 2.19 -2.14 -3.02
N ALA A 48 2.57 -0.95 -3.49
CA ALA A 48 3.67 -0.18 -2.94
C ALA A 48 3.20 1.23 -2.58
N LEU A 49 3.62 1.67 -1.40
CA LEU A 49 3.36 3.00 -0.88
C LEU A 49 4.65 3.79 -0.93
N PHE A 50 4.59 4.99 -1.50
CA PHE A 50 5.70 5.90 -1.66
C PHE A 50 5.44 7.22 -0.97
N SER A 51 6.49 7.81 -0.41
CA SER A 51 6.54 9.21 -0.03
C SER A 51 7.15 10.02 -1.16
N VAL A 52 6.36 10.91 -1.76
CA VAL A 52 6.76 11.73 -2.90
C VAL A 52 7.02 13.15 -2.42
N GLY A 53 8.28 13.50 -2.23
CA GLY A 53 8.72 14.87 -1.97
C GLY A 53 9.09 15.60 -3.25
N THR A 54 9.36 16.91 -3.13
CA THR A 54 9.75 17.78 -4.26
C THR A 54 10.96 17.27 -5.05
N PHE A 55 11.95 16.67 -4.38
CA PHE A 55 13.22 16.26 -4.98
C PHE A 55 13.43 14.75 -5.04
N LYS A 56 12.64 13.99 -4.28
CA LYS A 56 12.85 12.54 -4.13
C LYS A 56 11.52 11.84 -3.92
N THR A 57 11.37 10.72 -4.61
CA THR A 57 10.37 9.70 -4.29
C THR A 57 11.05 8.57 -3.52
N THR A 58 10.54 8.23 -2.35
CA THR A 58 11.08 7.19 -1.48
C THR A 58 10.04 6.09 -1.34
N LEU A 59 10.44 4.83 -1.55
CA LEU A 59 9.60 3.68 -1.21
C LEU A 59 9.47 3.62 0.32
N CYS A 60 8.23 3.67 0.79
CA CYS A 60 7.88 3.62 2.20
C CYS A 60 7.64 2.17 2.63
N ALA A 61 6.68 1.51 1.96
CA ALA A 61 6.26 0.15 2.26
C ALA A 61 5.83 -0.58 0.99
N LYS A 62 5.94 -1.90 0.99
CA LYS A 62 5.49 -2.76 -0.11
C LYS A 62 4.98 -4.09 0.43
N ALA A 63 3.89 -4.58 -0.13
CA ALA A 63 3.34 -5.90 0.15
C ALA A 63 2.67 -6.45 -1.11
N ASP A 64 2.58 -7.76 -1.22
CA ASP A 64 1.68 -8.39 -2.17
C ASP A 64 0.30 -8.54 -1.50
N ALA A 65 -0.76 -8.31 -2.26
CA ALA A 65 -2.12 -8.53 -1.78
C ALA A 65 -2.39 -10.03 -1.62
N ASP A 66 -3.27 -10.39 -0.69
CA ASP A 66 -3.67 -11.77 -0.46
C ASP A 66 -4.35 -12.37 -1.71
N ASP A 67 -3.98 -13.60 -2.07
CA ASP A 67 -4.48 -14.23 -3.29
C ASP A 67 -5.98 -14.61 -3.19
N SER A 68 -6.53 -14.73 -1.97
CA SER A 68 -7.90 -15.19 -1.73
C SER A 68 -8.93 -14.07 -1.81
N ASP A 69 -8.62 -12.89 -1.27
CA ASP A 69 -9.56 -11.76 -1.17
C ASP A 69 -8.97 -10.41 -1.63
N GLY A 70 -7.71 -10.40 -2.08
CA GLY A 70 -7.03 -9.20 -2.55
C GLY A 70 -6.70 -8.21 -1.44
N SER A 71 -6.78 -8.61 -0.17
CA SER A 71 -6.50 -7.71 0.95
C SER A 71 -5.02 -7.32 1.03
N PHE A 72 -4.74 -6.09 1.46
CA PHE A 72 -3.38 -5.61 1.71
C PHE A 72 -3.34 -4.65 2.89
N TYR A 73 -2.17 -4.53 3.49
CA TYR A 73 -1.87 -3.60 4.56
C TYR A 73 -0.43 -3.08 4.40
N LEU A 74 -0.28 -1.76 4.46
CA LEU A 74 1.00 -1.06 4.32
C LEU A 74 1.09 0.01 5.41
N GLU A 75 2.25 0.11 6.03
CA GLU A 75 2.55 1.02 7.13
C GLU A 75 3.90 1.69 6.89
N CYS A 76 3.95 3.00 7.07
CA CYS A 76 5.17 3.80 6.94
C CYS A 76 5.32 4.72 8.16
N ASP A 77 6.31 4.43 9.00
CA ASP A 77 6.63 5.19 10.22
C ASP A 77 7.45 6.45 9.96
N ASP A 78 8.20 6.48 8.85
CA ASP A 78 9.14 7.56 8.51
C ASP A 78 8.61 8.48 7.40
N PHE A 79 7.32 8.84 7.45
CA PHE A 79 6.74 9.77 6.48
C PHE A 79 7.06 11.22 6.88
N HIS A 80 8.14 11.77 6.31
CA HIS A 80 8.47 13.19 6.50
C HIS A 80 7.52 14.09 5.71
N MET A 81 6.44 14.56 6.35
CA MET A 81 5.37 15.35 5.72
C MET A 81 5.79 16.70 5.15
N PHE A 82 6.94 17.26 5.52
CA PHE A 82 7.36 18.58 5.06
C PHE A 82 7.58 18.54 3.53
N ASN A 83 6.52 18.87 2.78
CA ASN A 83 6.41 18.83 1.32
C ASN A 83 6.35 17.43 0.67
N ALA A 84 5.99 16.39 1.42
CA ALA A 84 5.77 15.05 0.85
C ALA A 84 4.29 14.68 0.79
N HIS A 85 3.89 14.01 -0.29
CA HIS A 85 2.56 13.45 -0.44
C HIS A 85 2.63 11.93 -0.72
N PRO A 86 1.65 11.16 -0.25
CA PRO A 86 1.63 9.72 -0.49
C PRO A 86 1.23 9.38 -1.92
N ARG A 87 1.87 8.33 -2.44
CA ARG A 87 1.53 7.72 -3.72
C ARG A 87 1.39 6.22 -3.53
N LEU A 88 0.26 5.68 -3.96
CA LEU A 88 0.04 4.25 -4.07
C LEU A 88 0.35 3.80 -5.50
N GLN A 89 1.13 2.73 -5.62
CA GLN A 89 1.41 2.04 -6.87
C GLN A 89 0.91 0.61 -6.77
N ILE A 90 0.26 0.11 -7.82
CA ILE A 90 -0.23 -1.26 -7.90
C ILE A 90 0.28 -1.87 -9.18
N LEU A 91 0.97 -3.01 -9.07
CA LEU A 91 1.27 -3.89 -10.19
C LEU A 91 0.18 -4.95 -10.27
N HIS A 92 -0.42 -5.12 -11.44
CA HIS A 92 -1.50 -6.10 -11.66
C HIS A 92 -1.49 -6.70 -13.05
N GLY A 93 -2.21 -7.81 -13.21
CA GLY A 93 -2.35 -8.56 -14.45
C GLY A 93 -3.75 -8.64 -15.05
N CYS A 94 -4.72 -7.88 -14.53
CA CYS A 94 -6.09 -7.91 -15.04
C CYS A 94 -6.12 -7.71 -16.57
N GLY A 95 -6.77 -8.61 -17.29
CA GLY A 95 -6.74 -8.64 -18.77
C GLY A 95 -5.50 -9.32 -19.38
N GLY A 96 -4.73 -10.06 -18.58
CA GLY A 96 -3.63 -10.93 -19.04
C GLY A 96 -2.27 -10.26 -19.25
N ASN A 97 -2.17 -8.94 -19.07
CA ASN A 97 -0.94 -8.18 -19.28
C ASN A 97 -0.51 -7.47 -17.99
N CYS A 98 0.78 -7.41 -17.75
CA CYS A 98 1.33 -6.69 -16.59
C CYS A 98 1.18 -5.18 -16.76
N ARG A 99 0.58 -4.53 -15.76
CA ARG A 99 0.36 -3.08 -15.72
C ARG A 99 0.72 -2.48 -14.38
N ARG A 100 1.07 -1.19 -14.40
CA ARG A 100 1.34 -0.34 -13.24
C ARG A 100 0.28 0.76 -13.15
N TYR A 101 -0.59 0.66 -12.16
CA TYR A 101 -1.50 1.73 -11.78
C TYR A 101 -0.85 2.61 -10.70
N VAL A 102 -1.02 3.93 -10.80
CA VAL A 102 -0.49 4.90 -9.83
C VAL A 102 -1.59 5.86 -9.42
N LYS A 103 -1.73 6.09 -8.11
CA LYS A 103 -2.64 7.08 -7.53
C LYS A 103 -1.89 7.95 -6.52
N ASN A 104 -1.89 9.25 -6.74
CA ASN A 104 -1.39 10.23 -5.78
C ASN A 104 -2.53 10.66 -4.86
N TYR A 105 -2.21 10.92 -3.59
CA TYR A 105 -3.16 11.37 -2.58
C TYR A 105 -2.69 12.70 -2.01
N GLU A 106 -3.64 13.58 -1.66
CA GLU A 106 -3.35 14.81 -0.93
C GLU A 106 -3.50 14.55 0.58
N GLY A 107 -2.41 14.66 1.35
CA GLY A 107 -2.43 14.43 2.79
C GLY A 107 -2.37 12.96 3.20
N PHE A 108 -2.77 12.63 4.44
CA PHE A 108 -2.67 11.28 5.01
C PHE A 108 -3.62 10.29 4.34
N VAL A 109 -3.10 9.10 4.01
CA VAL A 109 -3.94 7.94 3.73
C VAL A 109 -4.16 7.24 5.07
N ASN A 110 -5.40 7.21 5.54
CA ASN A 110 -5.90 6.35 6.62
C ASN A 110 -7.19 5.74 6.09
N GLU A 111 -7.06 4.92 5.06
CA GLU A 111 -8.20 4.46 4.27
C GLU A 111 -8.23 2.94 4.18
N ASN A 112 -9.45 2.40 4.18
CA ASN A 112 -9.77 1.07 3.70
C ASN A 112 -10.16 1.21 2.22
N LEU A 113 -9.18 1.00 1.35
CA LEU A 113 -9.26 1.23 -0.08
C LEU A 113 -9.93 0.05 -0.79
N THR A 114 -10.95 0.29 -1.60
CA THR A 114 -11.45 -0.72 -2.55
C THR A 114 -11.02 -0.34 -3.96
N LEU A 115 -10.16 -1.17 -4.55
CA LEU A 115 -9.50 -0.88 -5.83
C LEU A 115 -9.87 -1.94 -6.85
N VAL A 116 -10.66 -1.55 -7.85
CA VAL A 116 -11.11 -2.44 -8.92
C VAL A 116 -10.33 -2.10 -10.19
N MET A 117 -9.48 -3.02 -10.63
CA MET A 117 -8.61 -2.85 -11.79
C MET A 117 -9.27 -3.41 -13.05
N SER A 118 -9.12 -2.70 -14.17
CA SER A 118 -9.51 -3.15 -15.51
C SER A 118 -8.29 -3.58 -16.33
N GLU A 119 -8.55 -4.13 -17.52
CA GLU A 119 -7.51 -4.44 -18.52
C GLU A 119 -6.76 -3.21 -19.06
N THR A 120 -7.24 -2.00 -18.76
CA THR A 120 -6.68 -0.72 -19.20
C THR A 120 -6.23 0.18 -18.05
N SER A 121 -6.40 -0.28 -16.79
CA SER A 121 -5.98 0.49 -15.64
C SER A 121 -4.45 0.54 -15.57
N GLY A 122 -3.87 1.74 -15.65
CA GLY A 122 -2.43 1.94 -15.57
C GLY A 122 -1.65 1.63 -16.85
N ASP A 123 -0.35 1.87 -16.78
CA ASP A 123 0.59 1.77 -17.90
C ASP A 123 1.15 0.36 -18.04
N ALA A 124 1.57 -0.03 -19.24
CA ALA A 124 2.26 -1.32 -19.44
C ALA A 124 3.53 -1.41 -18.58
N SER A 125 3.77 -2.56 -17.97
CA SER A 125 4.92 -2.79 -17.10
C SER A 125 5.50 -4.19 -17.31
N SER A 126 6.76 -4.38 -16.95
CA SER A 126 7.44 -5.68 -16.92
C SER A 126 7.78 -6.14 -15.50
N GLU A 127 7.26 -5.46 -14.47
CA GLU A 127 7.66 -5.66 -13.07
C GLU A 127 6.70 -6.55 -12.27
N CYS A 128 5.64 -7.08 -12.88
CA CYS A 128 4.71 -7.96 -12.18
C CYS A 128 5.40 -9.28 -11.81
N HIS A 129 5.17 -9.74 -10.59
CA HIS A 129 5.63 -11.04 -10.14
C HIS A 129 4.56 -12.09 -10.44
N GLN A 130 4.98 -13.22 -11.03
CA GLN A 130 4.10 -14.38 -11.07
C GLN A 130 3.79 -14.83 -9.64
N PRO A 131 2.59 -15.35 -9.37
CA PRO A 131 2.37 -16.06 -8.12
C PRO A 131 3.46 -17.12 -8.01
N ASN A 132 4.11 -17.20 -6.84
CA ASN A 132 4.96 -18.34 -6.52
C ASN A 132 4.15 -19.57 -6.92
N ALA A 133 4.68 -20.37 -7.85
CA ALA A 133 4.05 -21.60 -8.25
C ALA A 133 4.01 -22.50 -7.02
N ALA A 134 2.99 -22.34 -6.18
CA ALA A 134 2.55 -23.39 -5.31
C ALA A 134 2.31 -24.55 -6.26
N THR A 135 3.15 -25.57 -6.13
CA THR A 135 3.14 -26.78 -6.92
C THR A 135 1.69 -27.19 -7.12
N VAL A 136 1.14 -26.90 -8.31
CA VAL A 136 -0.12 -27.48 -8.73
C VAL A 136 0.23 -28.95 -8.92
N ILE A 137 0.09 -29.74 -7.85
CA ILE A 137 0.04 -31.19 -8.00
C ILE A 137 -1.22 -31.39 -8.85
N PRO A 138 -1.10 -31.84 -10.12
CA PRO A 138 -2.28 -32.13 -10.89
C PRO A 138 -3.05 -33.20 -10.11
N SER A 139 -4.24 -32.85 -9.61
CA SER A 139 -5.17 -33.82 -9.05
C SER A 139 -5.49 -34.79 -10.17
N THR A 140 -4.76 -35.90 -10.19
CA THR A 140 -5.02 -37.01 -11.08
C THR A 140 -6.36 -37.55 -10.62
N LYS A 141 -7.40 -37.18 -11.35
CA LYS A 141 -8.73 -37.72 -11.18
C LYS A 141 -8.60 -39.23 -11.43
N VAL A 142 -8.48 -40.02 -10.37
CA VAL A 142 -8.55 -41.47 -10.44
C VAL A 142 -9.98 -41.80 -10.84
N VAL A 143 -10.21 -41.95 -12.14
CA VAL A 143 -11.44 -42.53 -12.67
C VAL A 143 -11.36 -44.02 -12.37
N ASN A 144 -11.96 -44.43 -11.26
CA ASN A 144 -12.23 -45.85 -11.00
C ASN A 144 -13.28 -46.32 -11.99
N THR A 145 -12.84 -46.80 -13.15
CA THR A 145 -13.69 -47.55 -14.07
C THR A 145 -13.89 -48.94 -13.48
N VAL A 146 -14.98 -49.13 -12.72
CA VAL A 146 -15.45 -50.46 -12.35
C VAL A 146 -16.02 -51.11 -13.62
N SER A 147 -15.23 -51.97 -14.25
CA SER A 147 -15.74 -52.89 -15.27
C SER A 147 -16.42 -54.06 -14.57
N THR A 148 -17.75 -54.04 -14.53
CA THR A 148 -18.53 -55.24 -14.24
C THR A 148 -18.56 -56.08 -15.53
N VAL A 149 -17.85 -57.21 -15.53
CA VAL A 149 -17.99 -58.24 -16.55
C VAL A 149 -19.30 -59.00 -16.25
N VAL A 150 -20.02 -59.28 -17.34
CA VAL A 150 -21.30 -59.99 -17.45
C VAL A 150 -21.35 -61.29 -16.64
#